data_AF-A0A7S3DZA5-F1
#
_entry.id   AF-A0A7S3DZA5-F1
#
_cell.length_a   1.000
_cell.length_b   1.000
_cell.length_c   1.000
_cell.angle_alpha   90.00
_cell.angle_beta   90.00
_cell.angle_gamma   90.00
#
_symmetry.space_group_name_H-M   'P 1'
#
loop_
_entity.id
_entity.type
_entity.pdbx_description
1 polymer ?
#
loop_
_entity_poly.entity_id
_entity_poly.type
_entity_poly.pdbx_seq_one_letter_code
_entity_poly.pdbx_strand_id
1 'polypeptide(L)'
;RCRGKVCAENEHVRVGSYHTLELELKRKFRIEKNEWDPLLLRRLEEACDPTKNADVAVLLVGEGTALVALVGGAVSTCRSRIEVALPRKRGAGALAGHERAVAKFYERCVESLARALDPPERWSDIRCLVIAGPGFHKEAVSSALDAACQDSTAGGALPAPLVTCLRSRRILATASSVAMRCVSDLLEDPVVAPRVADTK
;
A
#
# COMPACT_ATOMS: atom_id res chain seq x y z
N ARG A 1 -15.28 5.55 15.52
CA ARG A 1 -16.47 5.29 16.37
C ARG A 1 -16.47 6.31 17.50
N CYS A 2 -17.53 7.11 17.61
CA CYS A 2 -17.66 8.16 18.63
C CYS A 2 -18.86 7.83 19.51
N ARG A 3 -18.65 7.81 20.83
CA ARG A 3 -19.73 7.58 21.81
C ARG A 3 -20.04 8.89 22.52
N GLY A 4 -21.32 9.22 22.66
CA GLY A 4 -21.75 10.45 23.31
C GLY A 4 -23.22 10.42 23.70
N LYS A 5 -23.67 11.48 24.35
CA LYS A 5 -25.08 11.72 24.62
C LYS A 5 -25.67 12.56 23.50
N VAL A 6 -26.95 12.34 23.20
CA VAL A 6 -27.70 13.17 22.26
C VAL A 6 -27.96 14.54 22.88
N CYS A 7 -27.46 15.60 22.25
CA CYS A 7 -27.58 16.99 22.73
C CYS A 7 -28.74 17.77 22.10
N ALA A 8 -29.27 17.31 20.97
CA ALA A 8 -30.36 17.96 20.24
C ALA A 8 -31.58 17.04 20.15
N GLU A 9 -32.78 17.62 20.13
CA GLU A 9 -34.02 16.86 19.99
C GLU A 9 -34.07 16.17 18.64
N ASN A 10 -34.49 14.90 18.65
CA ASN A 10 -34.57 14.06 17.46
C ASN A 10 -35.82 13.19 17.56
N GLU A 11 -36.54 12.99 16.46
CA GLU A 11 -37.83 12.29 16.43
C GLU A 11 -37.72 10.83 16.90
N HIS A 12 -36.55 10.21 16.72
CA HIS A 12 -36.33 8.80 17.01
C HIS A 12 -35.56 8.54 18.31
N VAL A 13 -34.89 9.55 18.87
CA VAL A 13 -34.00 9.37 20.04
C VAL A 13 -34.17 10.51 21.02
N ARG A 14 -34.45 10.17 22.27
CA ARG A 14 -34.62 11.15 23.36
C ARG A 14 -33.29 11.83 23.71
N VAL A 15 -33.35 13.13 23.97
CA VAL A 15 -32.23 13.93 24.49
C VAL A 15 -31.65 13.29 25.75
N GLY A 16 -30.32 13.30 25.87
CA GLY A 16 -29.59 12.71 27.00
C GLY A 16 -29.33 11.21 26.91
N SER A 17 -29.95 10.51 25.94
CA SER A 17 -29.68 9.09 25.70
C SER A 17 -28.27 8.88 25.13
N TYR A 18 -27.63 7.77 25.48
CA TYR A 18 -26.35 7.39 24.90
C TYR A 18 -26.53 6.86 23.48
N HIS A 19 -25.72 7.37 22.56
CA HIS A 19 -25.65 6.88 21.20
C HIS A 19 -24.19 6.65 20.80
N THR A 20 -23.99 5.77 19.83
CA THR A 20 -22.69 5.57 19.21
C THR A 20 -22.81 5.90 17.74
N LEU A 21 -22.08 6.92 17.29
CA LEU A 21 -21.96 7.29 15.90
C LEU A 21 -20.76 6.57 15.27
N GLU A 22 -21.01 5.84 14.20
CA GLU A 22 -19.97 5.27 13.34
C GLU A 22 -19.77 6.20 12.15
N LEU A 23 -18.52 6.63 11.94
CA LEU A 23 -18.18 7.53 10.84
C LEU A 23 -18.03 6.69 9.59
N GLU A 24 -18.84 6.99 8.58
CA GLU A 24 -18.81 6.34 7.28
C GLU A 24 -18.03 7.19 6.28
N LEU A 25 -17.31 6.53 5.37
CA LEU A 25 -16.66 7.21 4.27
C LEU A 25 -17.70 7.86 3.35
N LYS A 26 -17.39 9.04 2.81
CA LYS A 26 -18.26 9.82 1.90
C LYS A 26 -19.58 10.32 2.52
N ARG A 27 -19.79 10.15 3.82
CA ARG A 27 -20.92 10.75 4.53
C ARG A 27 -20.50 12.04 5.22
N LYS A 28 -21.24 13.12 4.96
CA LYS A 28 -20.97 14.42 5.58
C LYS A 28 -21.31 14.37 7.07
N PHE A 29 -20.44 14.95 7.89
CA PHE A 29 -20.66 15.13 9.31
C PHE A 29 -20.15 16.52 9.73
N ARG A 30 -20.61 17.00 10.90
CA ARG A 30 -20.23 18.30 11.45
C ARG A 30 -19.55 18.09 12.81
N ILE A 31 -18.47 18.82 13.04
CA ILE A 31 -17.80 18.89 14.34
C ILE A 31 -18.03 20.29 14.91
N GLU A 32 -18.43 20.35 16.17
CA GLU A 32 -18.54 21.59 16.93
C GLU A 32 -17.60 21.50 18.14
N LYS A 33 -16.77 22.52 18.33
CA LYS A 33 -15.84 22.64 19.46
C LYS A 33 -15.85 24.10 19.91
N ASN A 34 -15.83 24.32 21.22
CA ASN A 34 -15.83 25.68 21.79
C ASN A 34 -14.55 26.45 21.44
N GLU A 35 -13.42 25.76 21.39
CA GLU A 35 -12.10 26.34 21.11
C GLU A 35 -11.36 25.53 20.06
N TRP A 36 -10.88 26.20 19.02
CA TRP A 36 -10.09 25.58 17.96
C TRP A 36 -8.62 25.94 18.11
N ASP A 37 -7.80 24.93 18.42
CA ASP A 37 -6.35 25.12 18.51
C ASP A 37 -5.76 25.28 17.10
N PRO A 38 -4.78 26.17 16.89
CA PRO A 38 -4.14 26.36 15.58
C PRO A 38 -3.54 25.07 15.00
N LEU A 39 -3.03 24.18 15.86
CA LEU A 39 -2.52 22.87 15.46
C LEU A 39 -3.63 21.95 14.92
N LEU A 40 -4.85 22.02 15.49
CA LEU A 40 -5.99 21.23 15.03
C LEU A 40 -6.52 21.74 13.70
N LEU A 41 -6.54 23.05 13.50
CA LEU A 41 -6.91 23.66 12.22
C LEU A 41 -5.95 23.23 11.10
N ARG A 42 -4.63 23.27 11.34
CA ARG A 42 -3.63 22.77 10.38
C ARG A 42 -3.85 21.29 10.02
N ARG A 43 -4.15 20.44 11.00
CA ARG A 43 -4.47 19.02 10.73
C ARG A 43 -5.74 18.84 9.90
N LEU A 44 -6.76 19.68 10.11
CA LEU A 44 -7.97 19.66 9.28
C LEU A 44 -7.65 20.09 7.85
N GLU A 45 -6.88 21.15 7.67
CA GLU A 45 -6.43 21.62 6.35
C GLU A 45 -5.62 20.54 5.62
N GLU A 46 -4.67 19.89 6.30
CA GLU A 46 -3.89 18.77 5.76
C GLU A 46 -4.76 17.57 5.37
N ALA A 47 -5.78 17.24 6.17
CA ALA A 47 -6.68 16.13 5.88
C ALA A 47 -7.68 16.44 4.75
N CYS A 48 -7.97 17.71 4.51
CA CYS A 48 -8.85 18.16 3.43
C CYS A 48 -8.14 18.26 2.08
N ASP A 49 -6.80 18.29 2.05
CA ASP A 49 -6.03 18.39 0.82
C ASP A 49 -5.94 17.02 0.11
N PRO A 50 -6.59 16.86 -1.07
CA PRO A 50 -6.56 15.59 -1.79
C PRO A 50 -5.17 15.26 -2.34
N THR A 51 -4.28 16.25 -2.50
CA THR A 51 -2.93 16.03 -3.04
C THR A 51 -1.99 15.30 -2.08
N LYS A 52 -2.38 15.18 -0.80
CA LYS A 52 -1.58 14.53 0.26
C LYS A 52 -1.96 13.07 0.54
N ASN A 53 -2.89 12.52 -0.24
CA ASN A 53 -3.38 11.16 -0.05
C ASN A 53 -2.56 10.13 -0.83
N ALA A 54 -1.73 9.38 -0.10
CA ALA A 54 -1.05 8.14 -0.51
C ALA A 54 -0.06 8.24 -1.69
N ASP A 55 1.17 8.65 -1.39
CA ASP A 55 2.18 8.93 -2.43
C ASP A 55 3.07 7.74 -2.81
N VAL A 56 3.21 6.75 -1.92
CA VAL A 56 4.22 5.69 -2.08
C VAL A 56 3.63 4.30 -1.86
N ALA A 57 3.72 3.45 -2.89
CA ALA A 57 3.48 2.02 -2.75
C ALA A 57 4.81 1.31 -2.48
N VAL A 58 4.86 0.44 -1.47
CA VAL A 58 6.06 -0.32 -1.10
C VAL A 58 5.75 -1.81 -1.19
N LEU A 59 6.53 -2.53 -2.00
CA LEU A 59 6.51 -3.99 -2.10
C LEU A 59 7.81 -4.53 -1.49
N LEU A 60 7.70 -5.13 -0.30
CA LEU A 60 8.79 -5.85 0.35
C LEU A 60 8.73 -7.32 -0.06
N VAL A 61 9.83 -7.88 -0.57
CA VAL A 61 9.90 -9.27 -1.03
C VAL A 61 11.13 -9.97 -0.47
N GLY A 62 10.95 -11.18 0.02
CA GLY A 62 12.01 -12.08 0.46
C GLY A 62 11.75 -13.51 0.00
N GLU A 63 12.48 -14.46 0.57
CA GLU A 63 12.33 -15.87 0.23
C GLU A 63 10.99 -16.41 0.77
N GLY A 64 10.02 -16.58 -0.12
CA GLY A 64 8.70 -17.13 0.21
C GLY A 64 7.81 -16.21 1.05
N THR A 65 8.22 -14.96 1.30
CA THR A 65 7.43 -13.98 2.04
C THR A 65 7.42 -12.65 1.31
N ALA A 66 6.25 -12.02 1.21
CA ALA A 66 6.11 -10.68 0.64
C ALA A 66 5.08 -9.86 1.41
N LEU A 67 5.27 -8.55 1.42
CA LEU A 67 4.40 -7.59 2.08
C LEU A 67 4.16 -6.40 1.16
N VAL A 68 2.90 -6.05 0.94
CA VAL A 68 2.50 -4.84 0.21
C VAL A 68 2.01 -3.81 1.22
N ALA A 69 2.68 -2.66 1.26
CA ALA A 69 2.30 -1.52 2.08
C ALA A 69 1.99 -0.31 1.19
N LEU A 70 1.01 0.48 1.61
CA LEU A 70 0.77 1.82 1.08
C LEU A 70 1.16 2.82 2.16
N VAL A 71 2.04 3.74 1.81
CA VAL A 71 2.51 4.82 2.67
C VAL A 71 1.88 6.12 2.17
N GLY A 72 1.01 6.71 2.98
CA GLY A 72 0.55 8.08 2.79
C GLY A 72 1.16 9.02 3.81
N GLY A 73 0.92 10.32 3.66
CA GLY A 73 1.53 11.35 4.51
C GLY A 73 1.30 11.16 6.02
N ALA A 74 0.16 10.61 6.43
CA ALA A 74 -0.17 10.41 7.85
C ALA A 74 -0.09 8.95 8.34
N VAL A 75 -0.32 7.96 7.46
CA VAL A 75 -0.46 6.55 7.86
C VAL A 75 0.16 5.61 6.83
N SER A 76 0.98 4.68 7.31
CA SER A 76 1.43 3.51 6.56
C SER A 76 0.51 2.32 6.85
N THR A 77 -0.15 1.79 5.82
CA THR A 77 -1.07 0.65 5.95
C THR A 77 -0.54 -0.58 5.22
N CYS A 78 -0.41 -1.70 5.92
CA CYS A 78 -0.17 -3.01 5.28
C CYS A 78 -1.46 -3.47 4.59
N ARG A 79 -1.42 -3.68 3.27
CA ARG A 79 -2.57 -4.10 2.47
C ARG A 79 -2.65 -5.59 2.29
N SER A 80 -1.52 -6.24 2.08
CA SER A 80 -1.47 -7.69 1.93
C SER A 80 -0.15 -8.24 2.43
N ARG A 81 -0.23 -9.48 2.90
CA ARG A 81 0.92 -10.28 3.30
C ARG A 81 0.79 -11.64 2.63
N ILE A 82 1.83 -12.05 1.94
CA ILE A 82 1.91 -13.32 1.22
C ILE A 82 2.99 -14.15 1.91
N GLU A 83 2.63 -15.37 2.31
CA GLU A 83 3.56 -16.34 2.84
C GLU A 83 3.37 -17.66 2.10
N VAL A 84 4.44 -18.16 1.49
CA VAL A 84 4.48 -19.40 0.73
C VAL A 84 5.70 -20.19 1.17
N ALA A 85 5.48 -21.40 1.68
CA ALA A 85 6.56 -22.31 2.01
C ALA A 85 7.22 -22.82 0.72
N LEU A 86 8.37 -22.26 0.36
CA LEU A 86 9.12 -22.69 -0.81
C LEU A 86 9.79 -24.06 -0.54
N PRO A 87 9.70 -25.01 -1.49
CA PRO A 87 10.34 -26.31 -1.35
C PRO A 87 11.86 -26.15 -1.32
N ARG A 88 12.54 -26.89 -0.43
CA ARG A 88 14.01 -26.84 -0.31
C ARG A 88 14.68 -27.49 -1.52
N LYS A 89 15.82 -26.94 -1.95
CA LYS A 89 16.66 -27.47 -3.03
C LYS A 89 17.37 -28.78 -2.63
N ARG A 90 16.63 -29.88 -2.42
CA ARG A 90 17.21 -31.20 -2.06
C ARG A 90 16.62 -32.32 -2.92
N GLY A 91 17.50 -33.03 -3.64
CA GLY A 91 17.15 -34.19 -4.48
C GLY A 91 17.21 -33.94 -5.99
N ALA A 92 17.26 -35.02 -6.78
CA ALA A 92 17.22 -34.96 -8.25
C ALA A 92 15.86 -34.45 -8.74
N GLY A 93 15.84 -33.42 -9.59
CA GLY A 93 14.62 -32.77 -10.08
C GLY A 93 14.01 -31.71 -9.12
N ALA A 94 14.52 -31.59 -7.88
CA ALA A 94 14.01 -30.63 -6.90
C ALA A 94 14.35 -29.17 -7.24
N LEU A 95 15.40 -28.93 -8.05
CA LEU A 95 15.78 -27.60 -8.51
C LEU A 95 14.73 -27.00 -9.45
N ALA A 96 14.28 -27.76 -10.45
CA ALA A 96 13.24 -27.34 -11.38
C ALA A 96 11.90 -27.10 -10.68
N GLY A 97 11.56 -27.93 -9.68
CA GLY A 97 10.37 -27.74 -8.85
C GLY A 97 10.44 -26.47 -7.99
N HIS A 98 11.62 -26.16 -7.44
CA HIS A 98 11.85 -24.93 -6.67
C HIS A 98 11.75 -23.67 -7.55
N GLU A 99 12.41 -23.66 -8.71
CA GLU A 99 12.34 -22.52 -9.64
C GLU A 99 10.91 -22.25 -10.09
N ARG A 100 10.12 -23.29 -10.39
CA ARG A 100 8.71 -23.15 -10.71
C ARG A 100 7.87 -22.61 -9.55
N ALA A 101 8.16 -23.01 -8.32
CA ALA A 101 7.48 -22.50 -7.14
C ALA A 101 7.82 -21.02 -6.87
N VAL A 102 9.07 -20.63 -7.10
CA VAL A 102 9.54 -19.24 -6.99
C VAL A 102 8.90 -18.35 -8.07
N ALA A 103 8.83 -18.81 -9.32
CA ALA A 103 8.15 -18.08 -10.39
C ALA A 103 6.68 -17.81 -10.05
N LYS A 104 5.96 -18.84 -9.59
CA LYS A 104 4.56 -18.70 -9.11
C LYS A 104 4.43 -17.77 -7.91
N PHE A 105 5.42 -17.74 -7.03
CA PHE A 105 5.42 -16.82 -5.90
C PHE A 105 5.52 -15.36 -6.37
N TYR A 106 6.38 -15.06 -7.36
CA TYR A 106 6.48 -13.72 -7.94
C TYR A 106 5.21 -13.30 -8.69
N GLU A 107 4.58 -14.20 -9.44
CA GLU A 107 3.28 -13.95 -10.07
C GLU A 107 2.23 -13.54 -9.03
N ARG A 108 2.15 -14.26 -7.90
CA ARG A 108 1.25 -13.91 -6.79
C ARG A 108 1.57 -12.56 -6.15
N CYS A 109 2.85 -12.19 -6.07
CA CYS A 109 3.25 -10.87 -5.56
C CYS A 109 2.74 -9.75 -6.48
N VAL A 110 2.89 -9.92 -7.80
CA VAL A 110 2.41 -8.97 -8.80
C VAL A 110 0.88 -8.86 -8.77
N GLU A 111 0.17 -9.99 -8.71
CA GLU A 111 -1.30 -10.02 -8.58
C GLU A 111 -1.77 -9.33 -7.29
N SER A 112 -1.07 -9.57 -6.17
CA SER A 112 -1.41 -8.92 -4.92
C SER A 112 -1.09 -7.43 -4.91
N LEU A 113 -0.05 -7.00 -5.61
CA LEU A 113 0.23 -5.58 -5.80
C LEU A 113 -0.92 -4.95 -6.61
N ALA A 114 -1.34 -5.56 -7.72
CA ALA A 114 -2.45 -5.08 -8.53
C ALA A 114 -3.72 -4.87 -7.69
N ARG A 115 -4.13 -5.88 -6.92
CA ARG A 115 -5.29 -5.80 -6.02
C ARG A 115 -5.17 -4.73 -4.93
N ALA A 116 -3.95 -4.44 -4.48
CA ALA A 116 -3.73 -3.38 -3.49
C ALA A 116 -3.88 -1.98 -4.09
N LEU A 117 -3.68 -1.85 -5.41
CA LEU A 117 -3.76 -0.58 -6.15
C LEU A 117 -5.13 -0.35 -6.81
N ASP A 118 -5.98 -1.37 -6.95
CA ASP A 118 -7.39 -1.19 -7.35
C ASP A 118 -8.20 -0.58 -6.19
N PRO A 119 -9.07 0.44 -6.40
CA PRO A 119 -9.69 0.95 -7.65
C PRO A 119 -8.86 1.95 -8.48
N PRO A 120 -9.22 2.18 -9.77
CA PRO A 120 -8.46 2.97 -10.75
C PRO A 120 -8.17 4.43 -10.38
N GLU A 121 -9.00 5.02 -9.51
CA GLU A 121 -8.78 6.37 -8.99
C GLU A 121 -7.48 6.48 -8.18
N ARG A 122 -6.97 5.39 -7.59
CA ARG A 122 -5.72 5.39 -6.81
C ARG A 122 -4.47 5.43 -7.68
N TRP A 123 -4.59 5.23 -8.98
CA TRP A 123 -3.44 5.12 -9.88
C TRP A 123 -2.76 6.47 -10.14
N SER A 124 -3.55 7.55 -10.14
CA SER A 124 -3.04 8.92 -10.24
C SER A 124 -2.31 9.35 -8.97
N ASP A 125 -2.76 8.85 -7.82
CA ASP A 125 -2.28 9.28 -6.51
C ASP A 125 -0.90 8.69 -6.20
N ILE A 126 -0.60 7.50 -6.72
CA ILE A 126 0.68 6.83 -6.48
C ILE A 126 1.79 7.49 -7.29
N ARG A 127 2.67 8.22 -6.58
CA ARG A 127 3.80 8.92 -7.17
C ARG A 127 5.00 8.02 -7.39
N CYS A 128 5.25 7.06 -6.50
CA CYS A 128 6.31 6.08 -6.69
C CYS A 128 5.99 4.67 -6.16
N LEU A 129 6.56 3.67 -6.84
CA LEU A 129 6.55 2.26 -6.42
C LEU A 129 7.96 1.88 -5.97
N VAL A 130 8.13 1.52 -4.71
CA VAL A 130 9.39 1.02 -4.18
C VAL A 130 9.31 -0.50 -4.05
N ILE A 131 10.20 -1.21 -4.74
CA ILE A 131 10.37 -2.66 -4.61
C ILE A 131 11.66 -2.87 -3.82
N ALA A 132 11.55 -3.50 -2.66
CA ALA A 132 12.70 -3.75 -1.80
C ALA A 132 12.70 -5.15 -1.23
N GLY A 133 13.89 -5.64 -0.90
CA GLY A 133 14.06 -6.99 -0.40
C GLY A 133 15.52 -7.30 -0.10
N PRO A 134 15.79 -8.34 0.70
CA PRO A 134 17.14 -8.86 0.85
C PRO A 134 17.56 -9.62 -0.42
N GLY A 135 18.80 -9.39 -0.86
CA GLY A 135 19.38 -10.11 -1.99
C GLY A 135 18.80 -9.72 -3.35
N PHE A 136 18.58 -10.72 -4.21
CA PHE A 136 18.26 -10.58 -5.64
C PHE A 136 16.75 -10.74 -5.97
N HIS A 137 15.91 -10.87 -4.95
CA HIS A 137 14.46 -11.09 -5.15
C HIS A 137 13.77 -9.87 -5.75
N LYS A 138 14.26 -8.66 -5.47
CA LYS A 138 13.71 -7.40 -6.00
C LYS A 138 13.88 -7.28 -7.52
N GLU A 139 15.02 -7.70 -8.08
CA GLU A 139 15.27 -7.73 -9.52
C GLU A 139 14.40 -8.79 -10.21
N ALA A 140 14.29 -9.96 -9.59
CA ALA A 140 13.47 -11.05 -10.13
C ALA A 140 11.98 -10.66 -10.20
N VAL A 141 11.45 -10.01 -9.16
CA VAL A 141 10.07 -9.49 -9.14
C VAL A 141 9.89 -8.35 -10.14
N SER A 142 10.90 -7.46 -10.28
CA SER A 142 10.87 -6.40 -11.28
C SER A 142 10.79 -6.97 -12.70
N SER A 143 11.53 -8.04 -12.99
CA SER A 143 11.46 -8.74 -14.27
C SER A 143 10.12 -9.46 -14.47
N ALA A 144 9.56 -10.07 -13.42
CA ALA A 144 8.25 -10.70 -13.47
C ALA A 144 7.12 -9.68 -13.72
N LEU A 145 7.23 -8.48 -13.13
CA LEU A 145 6.33 -7.37 -13.39
C LEU A 145 6.44 -6.89 -14.85
N ASP A 146 7.66 -6.81 -15.39
CA ASP A 146 7.89 -6.45 -16.80
C ASP A 146 7.31 -7.49 -17.77
N ALA A 147 7.42 -8.78 -17.44
CA ALA A 147 6.82 -9.87 -18.22
C ALA A 147 5.28 -9.79 -18.18
N ALA A 148 4.70 -9.58 -16.99
CA ALA A 148 3.26 -9.39 -16.84
C ALA A 148 2.72 -8.17 -17.62
N CYS A 149 3.55 -7.14 -17.86
CA CYS A 149 3.18 -6.02 -18.75
C CYS A 149 2.93 -6.48 -20.18
N GLN A 150 3.80 -7.36 -20.69
CA GLN A 150 3.80 -7.77 -22.10
C GLN A 150 2.62 -8.70 -22.42
N ASP A 151 2.25 -9.56 -21.48
CA ASP A 151 1.13 -10.51 -21.64
C ASP A 151 -0.25 -9.82 -21.56
N SER A 152 -0.31 -8.58 -21.07
CA SER A 152 -1.56 -7.83 -20.87
C SER A 152 -2.28 -7.43 -22.17
N THR A 153 -1.68 -7.61 -23.36
CA THR A 153 -2.38 -7.43 -24.64
C THR A 153 -3.38 -8.56 -24.96
N ALA A 154 -3.35 -9.68 -24.24
CA ALA A 154 -4.17 -10.87 -24.55
C ALA A 154 -5.26 -11.21 -23.50
N GLY A 155 -5.53 -10.32 -22.52
CA GLY A 155 -6.54 -10.56 -21.47
C GLY A 155 -5.96 -11.01 -20.12
N GLY A 156 -4.76 -10.54 -19.78
CA GLY A 156 -4.11 -10.81 -18.49
C GLY A 156 -4.67 -10.01 -17.30
N ALA A 157 -4.38 -10.50 -16.09
CA ALA A 157 -4.93 -10.05 -14.81
C ALA A 157 -4.56 -8.62 -14.34
N LEU A 158 -3.84 -7.83 -15.15
CA LEU A 158 -3.53 -6.43 -14.86
C LEU A 158 -3.97 -5.52 -16.02
N PRO A 159 -4.53 -4.34 -15.73
CA PRO A 159 -4.77 -3.34 -16.76
C PRO A 159 -3.43 -2.72 -17.22
N ALA A 160 -3.16 -2.78 -18.53
CA ALA A 160 -1.99 -2.20 -19.19
C ALA A 160 -1.58 -0.76 -18.76
N PRO A 161 -2.50 0.19 -18.45
CA PRO A 161 -2.11 1.53 -18.01
C PRO A 161 -1.38 1.53 -16.65
N LEU A 162 -1.77 0.66 -15.71
CA LEU A 162 -1.14 0.58 -14.39
C LEU A 162 0.34 0.22 -14.50
N VAL A 163 0.62 -0.82 -15.26
CA VAL A 163 1.96 -1.40 -15.28
C VAL A 163 2.93 -0.50 -16.05
N THR A 164 2.43 0.20 -17.08
CA THR A 164 3.19 1.23 -17.79
C THR A 164 3.52 2.43 -16.88
N CYS A 165 2.54 2.91 -16.10
CA CYS A 165 2.75 3.99 -15.13
C CYS A 165 3.77 3.58 -14.04
N LEU A 166 3.60 2.40 -13.46
CA LEU A 166 4.49 1.87 -12.41
C LEU A 166 5.91 1.63 -12.93
N ARG A 167 6.08 1.21 -14.19
CA ARG A 167 7.40 0.99 -14.80
C ARG A 167 8.24 2.26 -14.85
N SER A 168 7.64 3.42 -15.14
CA SER A 168 8.34 4.71 -15.15
C SER A 168 8.67 5.24 -13.74
N ARG A 169 7.91 4.81 -12.73
CA ARG A 169 7.95 5.33 -11.34
C ARG A 169 8.53 4.32 -10.33
N ARG A 170 9.12 3.22 -10.80
CA ARG A 170 9.67 2.18 -9.91
C ARG A 170 11.06 2.54 -9.39
N ILE A 171 11.32 2.15 -8.15
CA ILE A 171 12.60 2.28 -7.47
C ILE A 171 12.95 0.93 -6.86
N LEU A 172 14.17 0.46 -7.09
CA LEU A 172 14.70 -0.74 -6.46
C LEU A 172 15.55 -0.32 -5.26
N ALA A 173 15.25 -0.86 -4.07
CA ALA A 173 15.98 -0.56 -2.85
C ALA A 173 16.34 -1.85 -2.09
N THR A 174 17.33 -1.78 -1.21
CA THR A 174 17.72 -2.91 -0.36
C THR A 174 16.97 -2.84 0.97
N ALA A 175 16.41 -3.97 1.40
CA ALA A 175 15.81 -4.10 2.72
C ALA A 175 16.43 -5.29 3.47
N SER A 176 16.60 -5.16 4.79
CA SER A 176 17.14 -6.21 5.64
C SER A 176 16.14 -7.34 5.93
N SER A 177 14.84 -7.03 5.92
CA SER A 177 13.77 -7.98 6.24
C SER A 177 12.43 -7.58 5.60
N VAL A 178 11.52 -8.55 5.49
CA VAL A 178 10.15 -8.35 5.00
C VAL A 178 9.24 -8.06 6.19
N ALA A 179 9.34 -6.86 6.76
CA ALA A 179 8.53 -6.42 7.89
C ALA A 179 8.16 -4.95 7.78
N MET A 180 7.00 -4.55 8.34
CA MET A 180 6.53 -3.15 8.31
C MET A 180 7.53 -2.16 8.92
N ARG A 181 8.30 -2.57 9.93
CA ARG A 181 9.35 -1.73 10.52
C ARG A 181 10.41 -1.28 9.50
N CYS A 182 10.71 -2.12 8.52
CA CYS A 182 11.72 -1.83 7.51
C CYS A 182 11.23 -0.79 6.50
N VAL A 183 9.93 -0.49 6.44
CA VAL A 183 9.39 0.56 5.58
C VAL A 183 9.89 1.93 6.04
N SER A 184 10.02 2.17 7.35
CA SER A 184 10.58 3.41 7.88
C SER A 184 12.04 3.60 7.45
N ASP A 185 12.86 2.56 7.63
CA ASP A 185 14.28 2.57 7.21
C ASP A 185 14.42 2.79 5.69
N LEU A 186 13.50 2.22 4.89
CA LEU A 186 13.50 2.33 3.44
C LEU A 186 13.19 3.76 2.95
N LEU A 187 12.36 4.50 3.68
CA LEU A 187 12.01 5.88 3.33
C LEU A 187 13.16 6.85 3.64
N GLU A 188 14.07 6.47 4.54
CA GLU A 188 15.28 7.23 4.88
C GLU A 188 16.45 6.90 3.95
N ASP A 189 16.37 5.82 3.16
CA ASP A 189 17.42 5.42 2.22
C ASP A 189 17.66 6.55 1.18
N PRO A 190 18.93 6.98 0.96
CA PRO A 190 19.27 8.04 0.01
C PRO A 190 18.83 7.76 -1.43
N VAL A 191 18.55 6.51 -1.80
CA VAL A 191 18.03 6.15 -3.14
C VAL A 191 16.53 6.49 -3.27
N VAL A 192 15.78 6.37 -2.18
CA VAL A 192 14.32 6.53 -2.14
C VAL A 192 13.93 7.94 -1.70
N ALA A 193 14.67 8.49 -0.73
CA ALA A 193 14.46 9.81 -0.15
C ALA A 193 14.26 10.96 -1.16
N PRO A 194 15.06 11.13 -2.24
CA PRO A 194 14.88 12.27 -3.15
C PRO A 194 13.58 12.20 -3.96
N ARG A 195 13.07 11.00 -4.25
CA ARG A 195 11.80 10.82 -4.99
C ARG A 195 10.58 10.83 -4.09
N VAL A 196 10.77 10.57 -2.80
CA VAL A 196 9.75 10.68 -1.75
C VAL A 196 9.74 12.08 -1.12
N ALA A 197 10.83 12.86 -1.22
CA ALA A 197 10.86 14.24 -0.72
C ALA A 197 9.86 15.13 -1.47
N ASP A 198 9.66 14.88 -2.77
CA ASP A 198 8.62 15.55 -3.56
C ASP A 198 7.18 15.18 -3.15
N THR A 199 7.00 14.28 -2.17
CA THR A 199 5.69 13.79 -1.73
C THR A 199 5.22 14.31 -0.37
N LYS A 200 6.03 15.08 0.37
CA LYS A 200 5.63 15.68 1.66
C LYS A 200 5.08 17.10 1.52
#